data_AF-A0A953AY50-F1
#
_entry.id   AF-A0A953AY50-F1
#
_cell.length_a   1.000
_cell.length_b   1.000
_cell.length_c   1.000
_cell.angle_alpha   90.00
_cell.angle_beta   90.00
_cell.angle_gamma   90.00
#
_symmetry.space_group_name_H-M   'P 1'
#
loop_
_entity.id
_entity.type
_entity.pdbx_description
1 polymer ?
#
loop_
_entity_poly.entity_id
_entity_poly.type
_entity_poly.pdbx_seq_one_letter_code
_entity_poly.pdbx_strand_id
1 'polypeptide(L)'
;MSASAAYAALEGRFRRILALREAASLLHWDLAVMMPPGGAEARSEQLATLEVVCHGMMTDPALAEDLAAAEAASAALDPWQRANLAEMRRAWIHANAVEAGLVEALSRAVTRCEGLWRKARPAADFAVVEAALGEVLALVRQVGRAKAEALGVSPYEALLDEYEPGGRTAEIDAIFDALAAFLRDLIDRAVAA
;
A
#
# COMPACT_ATOMS: atom_id res chain seq x y z
N MET A 1 25.10 -8.70 17.46
CA MET A 1 24.91 -7.23 17.53
C MET A 1 24.11 -6.92 18.78
N SER A 2 24.40 -5.83 19.51
CA SER A 2 23.56 -5.43 20.65
C SER A 2 22.21 -4.92 20.17
N ALA A 3 21.20 -4.96 21.04
CA ALA A 3 19.86 -4.39 20.87
C ALA A 3 19.85 -3.02 20.16
N SER A 4 20.71 -2.11 20.62
CA SER A 4 20.85 -0.76 20.07
C SER A 4 21.46 -0.73 18.66
N ALA A 5 22.33 -1.68 18.32
CA ALA A 5 22.99 -1.72 17.03
C ALA A 5 22.07 -2.21 15.90
N ALA A 6 21.23 -3.22 16.16
CA ALA A 6 20.26 -3.71 15.18
C ALA A 6 19.20 -2.64 14.86
N TYR A 7 18.63 -2.01 15.90
CA TYR A 7 17.71 -0.89 15.70
C TYR A 7 18.36 0.29 14.96
N ALA A 8 19.59 0.68 15.33
CA ALA A 8 20.28 1.77 14.65
C ALA A 8 20.56 1.48 13.16
N ALA A 9 20.86 0.21 12.81
CA ALA A 9 21.01 -0.21 11.43
C ALA A 9 19.69 -0.11 10.64
N LEU A 10 18.58 -0.57 11.24
CA LEU A 10 17.24 -0.41 10.68
C LEU A 10 16.90 1.05 10.46
N GLU A 11 17.11 1.89 11.47
CA GLU A 11 16.87 3.32 11.40
C GLU A 11 17.67 3.97 10.26
N GLY A 12 18.95 3.64 10.12
CA GLY A 12 19.78 4.11 9.02
C GLY A 12 19.25 3.68 7.64
N ARG A 13 18.82 2.42 7.50
CA ARG A 13 18.26 1.89 6.25
C ARG A 13 16.93 2.59 5.90
N PHE A 14 15.98 2.67 6.83
CA PHE A 14 14.69 3.32 6.61
C PHE A 14 14.82 4.83 6.36
N ARG A 15 15.75 5.52 7.03
CA ARG A 15 16.04 6.93 6.75
C ARG A 15 16.49 7.15 5.32
N ARG A 16 17.33 6.25 4.78
CA ARG A 16 17.76 6.31 3.38
C ARG A 16 16.62 6.02 2.40
N ILE A 17 15.77 5.04 2.71
CA ILE A 17 14.57 4.75 1.91
C ILE A 17 13.64 5.96 1.88
N LEU A 18 13.41 6.60 3.03
CA LEU A 18 12.58 7.79 3.14
C LEU A 18 13.12 8.94 2.28
N ALA A 19 14.42 9.25 2.36
CA ALA A 19 15.04 10.31 1.56
C ALA A 19 14.89 10.08 0.04
N LEU A 20 14.99 8.83 -0.42
CA LEU A 20 14.76 8.48 -1.83
C LEU A 20 13.30 8.63 -2.23
N ARG A 21 12.36 8.23 -1.37
CA ARG A 21 10.91 8.39 -1.59
C ARG A 21 10.49 9.86 -1.58
N GLU A 22 11.10 10.69 -0.74
CA GLU A 22 10.91 12.14 -0.74
C GLU A 22 11.38 12.77 -2.06
N ALA A 23 12.55 12.34 -2.57
CA ALA A 23 13.01 12.76 -3.89
C ALA A 23 12.04 12.32 -5.01
N ALA A 24 11.55 11.09 -4.97
CA ALA A 24 10.53 10.61 -5.90
C ALA A 24 9.22 11.42 -5.82
N SER A 25 8.82 11.83 -4.61
CA SER A 25 7.62 12.64 -4.40
C SER A 25 7.76 14.03 -5.04
N LEU A 26 8.94 14.67 -4.92
CA LEU A 26 9.22 15.93 -5.59
C LEU A 26 9.19 15.79 -7.12
N LEU A 27 9.72 14.68 -7.65
CA LEU A 27 9.68 14.38 -9.08
C LEU A 27 8.24 14.12 -9.58
N HIS A 28 7.39 13.52 -8.75
CA HIS A 28 5.98 13.34 -9.08
C HIS A 28 5.23 14.68 -9.11
N TRP A 29 5.49 15.57 -8.14
CA TRP A 29 4.95 16.92 -8.13
C TRP A 29 5.37 17.72 -9.38
N ASP A 30 6.67 17.68 -9.72
CA ASP A 30 7.17 18.38 -10.90
C ASP A 30 6.54 17.86 -12.19
N LEU A 31 6.37 16.53 -12.31
CA LEU A 31 5.69 15.89 -13.45
C LEU A 31 4.27 16.42 -13.64
N ALA A 32 3.56 16.66 -12.55
CA ALA A 32 2.17 17.10 -12.57
C ALA A 32 1.99 18.61 -12.81
N VAL A 33 2.99 19.43 -12.46
CA VAL A 33 2.82 20.90 -12.38
C VAL A 33 3.76 21.68 -13.30
N MET A 34 5.05 21.34 -13.34
CA MET A 34 6.10 22.19 -13.92
C MET A 34 6.78 21.60 -15.16
N MET A 35 6.83 20.27 -15.27
CA MET A 35 7.62 19.56 -16.27
C MET A 35 7.13 19.86 -17.71
N PRO A 36 8.03 20.15 -18.66
CA PRO A 36 7.65 20.35 -20.05
C PRO A 36 7.15 19.04 -20.71
N PRO A 37 6.26 19.11 -21.73
CA PRO A 37 5.65 17.93 -22.34
C PRO A 37 6.63 16.87 -22.87
N GLY A 38 7.84 17.27 -23.29
CA GLY A 38 8.87 16.36 -23.79
C GLY A 38 9.65 15.60 -22.71
N GLY A 39 9.41 15.84 -21.42
CA GLY A 39 10.18 15.26 -20.31
C GLY A 39 9.67 13.91 -19.79
N ALA A 40 8.54 13.40 -20.28
CA ALA A 40 7.82 12.28 -19.67
C ALA A 40 8.64 10.98 -19.62
N GLU A 41 9.39 10.66 -20.67
CA GLU A 41 10.21 9.44 -20.74
C GLU A 41 11.33 9.46 -19.70
N ALA A 42 12.15 10.52 -19.71
CA ALA A 42 13.24 10.69 -18.75
C ALA A 42 12.73 10.73 -17.29
N ARG A 43 11.60 11.39 -17.05
CA ARG A 43 10.97 11.41 -15.71
C ARG A 43 10.48 10.03 -15.29
N SER A 44 9.90 9.27 -16.20
CA SER A 44 9.46 7.90 -15.92
C SER A 44 10.65 7.00 -15.56
N GLU A 45 11.77 7.14 -16.25
CA GLU A 45 13.00 6.40 -15.96
C GLU A 45 13.60 6.76 -14.58
N GLN A 46 13.62 8.05 -14.21
CA GLN A 46 14.04 8.50 -12.89
C GLN A 46 13.19 7.88 -11.77
N LEU A 47 11.86 7.96 -11.90
CA LEU A 47 10.93 7.43 -10.92
C LEU A 47 11.04 5.90 -10.82
N ALA A 48 11.11 5.20 -11.96
CA ALA A 48 11.28 3.75 -11.98
C ALA A 48 12.59 3.31 -11.31
N THR A 49 13.69 4.02 -11.56
CA THR A 49 14.98 3.73 -10.94
C THR A 49 14.93 3.91 -9.43
N LEU A 50 14.35 5.01 -8.94
CA LEU A 50 14.20 5.25 -7.50
C LEU A 50 13.33 4.18 -6.84
N GLU A 51 12.25 3.75 -7.50
CA GLU A 51 11.37 2.70 -6.99
C GLU A 51 12.10 1.35 -6.90
N VAL A 52 12.87 0.96 -7.93
CA VAL A 52 13.68 -0.27 -7.90
C VAL A 52 14.69 -0.24 -6.76
N VAL A 53 15.36 0.88 -6.53
CA VAL A 53 16.31 1.03 -5.42
C VAL A 53 15.60 0.90 -4.07
N CYS A 54 14.48 1.61 -3.88
CA CYS A 54 13.72 1.54 -2.63
C CYS A 54 13.16 0.14 -2.37
N HIS A 55 12.59 -0.49 -3.40
CA HIS A 55 12.06 -1.85 -3.32
C HIS A 55 13.16 -2.85 -2.97
N GLY A 56 14.30 -2.81 -3.67
CA GLY A 56 15.45 -3.68 -3.37
C GLY A 56 15.98 -3.53 -1.94
N MET A 57 15.93 -2.32 -1.37
CA MET A 57 16.27 -2.10 0.05
C MET A 57 15.21 -2.65 1.02
N MET A 58 13.93 -2.63 0.64
CA MET A 58 12.82 -3.16 1.43
C MET A 58 12.70 -4.68 1.38
N THR A 59 13.20 -5.31 0.33
CA THR A 59 13.17 -6.78 0.12
C THR A 59 14.53 -7.44 0.34
N ASP A 60 15.51 -6.70 0.85
CA ASP A 60 16.81 -7.24 1.24
C ASP A 60 16.60 -8.36 2.29
N PRO A 61 17.07 -9.60 2.05
CA PRO A 61 16.90 -10.70 2.99
C PRO A 61 17.44 -10.41 4.40
N ALA A 62 18.50 -9.60 4.51
CA ALA A 62 19.08 -9.23 5.80
C ALA A 62 18.12 -8.38 6.64
N LEU A 63 17.16 -7.67 6.02
CA LEU A 63 16.20 -6.83 6.72
C LEU A 63 15.28 -7.65 7.65
N ALA A 64 14.94 -8.87 7.26
CA ALA A 64 14.13 -9.76 8.09
C ALA A 64 14.85 -10.15 9.38
N GLU A 65 16.15 -10.42 9.30
CA GLU A 65 17.01 -10.76 10.44
C GLU A 65 17.21 -9.55 11.36
N ASP A 66 17.47 -8.37 10.78
CA ASP A 66 17.63 -7.11 11.53
C ASP A 66 16.36 -6.76 12.32
N LEU A 67 15.18 -6.90 11.69
CA LEU A 67 13.87 -6.70 12.33
C LEU A 67 13.67 -7.66 13.50
N ALA A 68 13.90 -8.96 13.29
CA ALA A 68 13.76 -9.97 14.34
C ALA A 68 14.71 -9.70 15.52
N ALA A 69 15.95 -9.30 15.25
CA ALA A 69 16.93 -8.96 16.27
C ALA A 69 16.53 -7.73 17.08
N ALA A 70 16.01 -6.69 16.43
CA ALA A 70 15.52 -5.48 17.09
C ALA A 70 14.26 -5.77 17.95
N GLU A 71 13.35 -6.62 17.48
CA GLU A 71 12.14 -7.00 18.21
C GLU A 71 12.44 -7.83 19.47
N ALA A 72 13.36 -8.80 19.36
CA ALA A 72 13.83 -9.57 20.51
C ALA A 72 14.45 -8.68 21.60
N ALA A 73 14.97 -7.52 21.19
CA ALA A 73 15.58 -6.51 22.04
C ALA A 73 14.64 -5.34 22.40
N SER A 74 13.36 -5.41 22.04
CA SER A 74 12.41 -4.29 22.14
C SER A 74 12.27 -3.69 23.55
N ALA A 75 12.50 -4.49 24.60
CA ALA A 75 12.47 -4.02 25.99
C ALA A 75 13.54 -2.96 26.31
N ALA A 76 14.64 -2.93 25.56
CA ALA A 76 15.71 -1.95 25.70
C ALA A 76 15.47 -0.68 24.86
N LEU A 77 14.45 -0.67 24.01
CA LEU A 77 14.09 0.47 23.17
C LEU A 77 13.16 1.41 23.93
N ASP A 78 13.23 2.70 23.64
CA ASP A 78 12.27 3.68 24.16
C ASP A 78 10.89 3.56 23.47
N PRO A 79 9.84 4.24 23.96
CA PRO A 79 8.51 4.17 23.35
C PRO A 79 8.45 4.59 21.88
N TRP A 80 9.21 5.60 21.48
CA TRP A 80 9.26 6.08 20.09
C TRP A 80 9.94 5.06 19.18
N GLN A 81 11.05 4.49 19.64
CA GLN A 81 11.78 3.45 18.92
C GLN A 81 10.94 2.19 18.75
N ARG A 82 10.16 1.79 19.76
CA ARG A 82 9.23 0.65 19.64
C ARG A 82 8.11 0.92 18.63
N ALA A 83 7.53 2.12 18.63
CA ALA A 83 6.52 2.49 17.64
C ALA A 83 7.12 2.49 16.22
N ASN A 84 8.30 3.08 16.06
CA ASN A 84 9.01 3.08 14.78
C ASN A 84 9.32 1.67 14.28
N LEU A 85 9.77 0.78 15.18
CA LEU A 85 10.03 -0.63 14.85
C LEU A 85 8.76 -1.36 14.39
N ALA A 86 7.61 -1.11 15.03
CA ALA A 86 6.34 -1.68 14.60
C ALA A 86 5.95 -1.23 13.18
N GLU A 87 6.14 0.06 12.87
CA GLU A 87 5.89 0.61 11.54
C GLU A 87 6.86 0.05 10.49
N MET A 88 8.14 -0.10 10.83
CA MET A 88 9.14 -0.74 9.98
C MET A 88 8.75 -2.19 9.65
N ARG A 89 8.29 -2.95 10.66
CA ARG A 89 7.79 -4.32 10.46
C ARG A 89 6.56 -4.34 9.56
N ARG A 90 5.57 -3.45 9.77
CA ARG A 90 4.37 -3.36 8.92
C ARG A 90 4.73 -3.07 7.47
N ALA A 91 5.58 -2.06 7.25
CA ALA A 91 6.05 -1.70 5.90
C ALA A 91 6.81 -2.85 5.23
N TRP A 92 7.64 -3.58 5.98
CA TRP A 92 8.34 -4.76 5.47
C TRP A 92 7.37 -5.88 5.09
N ILE A 93 6.35 -6.17 5.92
CA ILE A 93 5.33 -7.16 5.60
C ILE A 93 4.63 -6.81 4.29
N HIS A 94 4.17 -5.56 4.11
CA HIS A 94 3.52 -5.17 2.85
C HIS A 94 4.42 -5.31 1.62
N ALA A 95 5.72 -5.07 1.77
CA ALA A 95 6.68 -5.19 0.68
C ALA A 95 7.06 -6.65 0.36
N ASN A 96 6.95 -7.58 1.31
CA ASN A 96 7.50 -8.94 1.20
C ASN A 96 6.47 -10.07 1.27
N ALA A 97 5.23 -9.80 1.72
CA ALA A 97 4.21 -10.84 1.86
C ALA A 97 3.68 -11.36 0.52
N VAL A 98 3.88 -10.63 -0.57
CA VAL A 98 3.35 -10.96 -1.90
C VAL A 98 4.51 -11.37 -2.80
N GLU A 99 4.41 -12.54 -3.42
CA GLU A 99 5.42 -13.00 -4.37
C GLU A 99 5.48 -12.13 -5.63
N ALA A 100 6.67 -11.96 -6.20
CA ALA A 100 6.90 -11.11 -7.36
C ALA A 100 6.02 -11.50 -8.57
N GLY A 101 5.77 -12.80 -8.79
CA GLY A 101 4.91 -13.26 -9.87
C GLY A 101 3.45 -12.81 -9.73
N LEU A 102 2.91 -12.82 -8.51
CA LEU A 102 1.57 -12.33 -8.22
C LEU A 102 1.49 -10.81 -8.36
N VAL A 103 2.51 -10.07 -7.92
CA VAL A 103 2.61 -8.61 -8.14
C VAL A 103 2.61 -8.28 -9.64
N GLU A 104 3.41 -9.00 -10.44
CA GLU A 104 3.47 -8.81 -11.89
C GLU A 104 2.11 -9.12 -12.56
N ALA A 105 1.51 -10.26 -12.21
CA ALA A 105 0.22 -10.67 -12.76
C ALA A 105 -0.87 -9.62 -12.44
N LEU A 106 -0.92 -9.14 -11.20
CA LEU A 106 -1.87 -8.11 -10.79
C LEU A 106 -1.65 -6.80 -11.54
N SER A 107 -0.40 -6.35 -11.67
CA SER A 107 -0.07 -5.11 -12.40
C SER A 107 -0.53 -5.15 -13.87
N ARG A 108 -0.31 -6.29 -14.55
CA ARG A 108 -0.76 -6.51 -15.93
C ARG A 108 -2.28 -6.53 -16.02
N ALA A 109 -2.95 -7.26 -15.12
CA ALA A 109 -4.41 -7.37 -15.08
C ALA A 109 -5.08 -6.01 -14.83
N VAL A 110 -4.58 -5.23 -13.87
CA VAL A 110 -5.07 -3.88 -13.56
C VAL A 110 -4.91 -2.94 -14.76
N THR A 111 -3.72 -2.90 -15.38
CA THR A 111 -3.48 -2.06 -16.57
C THR A 111 -4.45 -2.37 -17.70
N ARG A 112 -4.66 -3.67 -17.99
CA ARG A 112 -5.62 -4.12 -19.01
C ARG A 112 -7.05 -3.74 -18.64
N CYS A 113 -7.47 -4.02 -17.40
CA CYS A 113 -8.82 -3.73 -16.92
C CYS A 113 -9.12 -2.23 -16.97
N GLU A 114 -8.17 -1.38 -16.55
CA GLU A 114 -8.33 0.07 -16.57
C GLU A 114 -8.46 0.60 -18.01
N GLY A 115 -7.67 0.09 -18.95
CA GLY A 115 -7.77 0.43 -20.37
C GLY A 115 -9.15 0.10 -20.97
N LEU A 116 -9.74 -1.03 -20.59
CA LEU A 116 -11.11 -1.40 -20.98
C LEU A 116 -12.15 -0.49 -20.30
N TRP A 117 -11.99 -0.25 -19.00
CA TRP A 117 -12.90 0.59 -18.22
C TRP A 117 -13.00 2.02 -18.75
N ARG A 118 -11.88 2.63 -19.16
CA ARG A 118 -11.88 4.00 -19.74
C ARG A 118 -12.75 4.12 -21.00
N LYS A 119 -12.90 3.02 -21.77
CA LYS A 119 -13.77 2.96 -22.95
C LYS A 119 -15.21 2.59 -22.58
N ALA A 120 -15.36 1.64 -21.67
CA ALA A 120 -16.65 1.09 -21.24
C ALA A 120 -17.49 2.10 -20.45
N ARG A 121 -16.87 2.89 -19.55
CA ARG A 121 -17.59 3.80 -18.64
C ARG A 121 -18.41 4.87 -19.38
N PRO A 122 -17.87 5.62 -20.37
CA PRO A 122 -18.67 6.58 -21.13
C PRO A 122 -19.81 5.93 -21.94
N ALA A 123 -19.64 4.66 -22.34
CA ALA A 123 -20.63 3.89 -23.09
C ALA A 123 -21.64 3.14 -22.20
N ALA A 124 -21.47 3.20 -20.87
CA ALA A 124 -22.25 2.42 -19.90
C ALA A 124 -22.26 0.90 -20.16
N ASP A 125 -21.19 0.36 -20.75
CA ASP A 125 -21.12 -1.03 -21.19
C ASP A 125 -20.29 -1.89 -20.23
N PHE A 126 -20.94 -2.48 -19.22
CA PHE A 126 -20.26 -3.31 -18.23
C PHE A 126 -19.70 -4.62 -18.82
N ALA A 127 -20.31 -5.17 -19.87
CA ALA A 127 -19.88 -6.45 -20.44
C ALA A 127 -18.44 -6.38 -20.98
N VAL A 128 -18.00 -5.19 -21.42
CA VAL A 128 -16.63 -4.94 -21.88
C VAL A 128 -15.59 -5.08 -20.76
N VAL A 129 -15.96 -4.82 -19.50
CA VAL A 129 -15.03 -4.84 -18.35
C VAL A 129 -15.19 -6.06 -17.45
N GLU A 130 -16.35 -6.73 -17.48
CA GLU A 130 -16.72 -7.81 -16.54
C GLU A 130 -15.62 -8.87 -16.36
N ALA A 131 -15.15 -9.48 -17.45
CA ALA A 131 -14.14 -10.54 -17.36
C ALA A 131 -12.79 -10.03 -16.83
N ALA A 132 -12.38 -8.82 -17.24
CA ALA A 132 -11.12 -8.22 -16.79
C ALA A 132 -11.18 -7.81 -15.32
N LEU A 133 -12.32 -7.29 -14.86
CA LEU A 133 -12.55 -6.98 -13.45
C LEU A 133 -12.57 -8.25 -12.59
N GLY A 134 -13.17 -9.34 -13.09
CA GLY A 134 -13.16 -10.64 -12.43
C GLY A 134 -11.74 -11.17 -12.20
N GLU A 135 -10.86 -11.03 -13.21
CA GLU A 135 -9.44 -11.38 -13.11
C GLU A 135 -8.71 -10.53 -12.04
N VAL A 136 -8.91 -9.21 -12.06
CA VAL A 136 -8.36 -8.30 -11.03
C VAL A 136 -8.82 -8.70 -9.63
N LEU A 137 -10.12 -8.95 -9.45
CA LEU A 137 -10.68 -9.34 -8.16
C LEU A 137 -10.09 -10.65 -7.65
N ALA A 138 -9.89 -11.64 -8.54
CA ALA A 138 -9.28 -12.91 -8.17
C ALA A 138 -7.83 -12.72 -7.67
N LEU A 139 -7.04 -11.89 -8.35
CA LEU A 139 -5.65 -11.60 -7.99
C LEU A 139 -5.56 -10.76 -6.70
N VAL A 140 -6.40 -9.74 -6.54
CA VAL A 140 -6.47 -8.93 -5.30
C VAL A 140 -6.83 -9.81 -4.09
N ARG A 141 -7.71 -10.80 -4.25
CA ARG A 141 -8.03 -11.76 -3.18
C ARG A 141 -6.83 -12.64 -2.82
N GLN A 142 -6.01 -13.03 -3.79
CA GLN A 142 -4.77 -13.77 -3.51
C GLN A 142 -3.77 -12.90 -2.73
N VAL A 143 -3.60 -11.64 -3.14
CA VAL A 143 -2.78 -10.65 -2.40
C VAL A 143 -3.28 -10.48 -0.97
N GLY A 144 -4.58 -10.28 -0.79
CA GLY A 144 -5.19 -10.12 0.53
C GLY A 144 -4.97 -11.33 1.43
N ARG A 145 -5.03 -12.55 0.90
CA ARG A 145 -4.73 -13.78 1.66
C ARG A 145 -3.26 -13.85 2.09
N ALA A 146 -2.33 -13.54 1.17
CA ALA A 146 -0.90 -13.56 1.47
C ALA A 146 -0.53 -12.52 2.54
N LYS A 147 -1.07 -11.30 2.45
CA LYS A 147 -0.91 -10.27 3.49
C LYS A 147 -1.58 -10.65 4.81
N ALA A 148 -2.77 -11.24 4.76
CA ALA A 148 -3.52 -11.67 5.95
C ALA A 148 -2.80 -12.72 6.78
N GLU A 149 -2.16 -13.70 6.13
CA GLU A 149 -1.34 -14.71 6.81
C GLU A 149 -0.19 -14.06 7.60
N ALA A 150 0.47 -13.05 7.01
CA ALA A 150 1.57 -12.35 7.66
C ALA A 150 1.13 -11.36 8.75
N LEU A 151 -0.04 -10.73 8.60
CA LEU A 151 -0.57 -9.72 9.53
C LEU A 151 -1.47 -10.30 10.63
N GLY A 152 -1.93 -11.54 10.49
CA GLY A 152 -2.82 -12.19 11.45
C GLY A 152 -4.24 -11.59 11.48
N VAL A 153 -4.74 -11.09 10.35
CA VAL A 153 -6.06 -10.46 10.21
C VAL A 153 -6.85 -11.08 9.06
N SER A 154 -8.09 -10.65 8.83
CA SER A 154 -8.86 -11.13 7.68
C SER A 154 -8.27 -10.62 6.33
N PRO A 155 -8.53 -11.31 5.20
CA PRO A 155 -8.05 -10.85 3.89
C PRO A 155 -8.48 -9.43 3.51
N TYR A 156 -9.66 -8.98 3.96
CA TYR A 156 -10.10 -7.61 3.69
C TYR A 156 -9.37 -6.60 4.56
N GLU A 157 -9.22 -6.88 5.86
CA GLU A 157 -8.46 -6.02 6.78
C GLU A 157 -6.99 -5.91 6.39
N ALA A 158 -6.39 -6.98 5.85
CA ALA A 158 -5.03 -6.95 5.34
C ALA A 158 -4.86 -6.05 4.09
N LEU A 159 -5.89 -5.92 3.27
CA LEU A 159 -5.93 -4.98 2.15
C LEU A 159 -6.21 -3.56 2.63
N LEU A 160 -7.06 -3.41 3.64
CA LEU A 160 -7.39 -2.13 4.27
C LEU A 160 -6.18 -1.51 4.97
N ASP A 161 -5.34 -2.31 5.64
CA ASP A 161 -4.17 -1.87 6.42
C ASP A 161 -3.16 -1.03 5.61
N GLU A 162 -3.14 -1.19 4.28
CA GLU A 162 -2.33 -0.38 3.37
C GLU A 162 -2.80 1.08 3.26
N TYR A 163 -4.08 1.33 3.53
CA TYR A 163 -4.72 2.65 3.46
C TYR A 163 -5.04 3.22 4.84
N GLU A 164 -5.47 2.36 5.77
CA GLU A 164 -5.84 2.72 7.13
C GLU A 164 -5.19 1.72 8.11
N PRO A 165 -3.98 2.02 8.60
CA PRO A 165 -3.25 1.13 9.47
C PRO A 165 -4.01 0.73 10.74
N GLY A 166 -4.12 -0.57 10.97
CA GLY A 166 -4.87 -1.11 12.11
C GLY A 166 -6.39 -1.05 11.95
N GLY A 167 -6.91 -0.56 10.82
CA GLY A 167 -8.35 -0.51 10.55
C GLY A 167 -9.03 -1.87 10.69
N ARG A 168 -10.26 -1.85 11.22
CA ARG A 168 -11.06 -3.05 11.47
C ARG A 168 -12.43 -2.96 10.82
N THR A 169 -12.89 -4.08 10.27
CA THR A 169 -14.19 -4.13 9.59
C THR A 169 -15.33 -3.80 10.55
N ALA A 170 -15.26 -4.29 11.79
CA ALA A 170 -16.27 -4.03 12.81
C ALA A 170 -16.42 -2.53 13.18
N GLU A 171 -15.32 -1.77 13.17
CA GLU A 171 -15.34 -0.33 13.44
C GLU A 171 -15.94 0.44 12.27
N ILE A 172 -15.59 0.05 11.04
CA ILE A 172 -16.15 0.58 9.81
C ILE A 172 -17.66 0.31 9.76
N ASP A 173 -18.10 -0.92 10.00
CA ASP A 173 -19.51 -1.31 9.97
C ASP A 173 -20.34 -0.47 10.95
N ALA A 174 -19.85 -0.27 12.18
CA ALA A 174 -20.54 0.56 13.17
C ALA A 174 -20.72 2.02 12.72
N ILE A 175 -19.72 2.61 12.05
CA ILE A 175 -19.80 3.96 11.49
C ILE A 175 -20.82 4.01 10.34
N PHE A 176 -20.74 3.05 9.41
CA PHE A 176 -21.64 3.00 8.25
C PHE A 176 -23.09 2.74 8.67
N ASP A 177 -23.35 1.93 9.68
CA ASP A 177 -24.69 1.68 10.21
C ASP A 177 -25.31 2.96 10.79
N ALA A 178 -24.56 3.71 11.58
CA ALA A 178 -25.00 4.98 12.14
C ALA A 178 -25.27 6.02 11.03
N LEU A 179 -24.38 6.11 10.04
CA LEU A 179 -24.55 7.02 8.90
C LEU A 179 -25.74 6.62 8.03
N ALA A 180 -25.94 5.34 7.74
CA ALA A 180 -27.05 4.85 6.93
C ALA A 180 -28.41 5.14 7.58
N ALA A 181 -28.49 4.99 8.91
CA ALA A 181 -29.69 5.34 9.68
C ALA A 181 -29.97 6.86 9.62
N PHE A 182 -28.95 7.69 9.84
CA PHE A 182 -29.08 9.15 9.85
C PHE A 182 -29.37 9.73 8.47
N LEU A 183 -28.61 9.33 7.45
CA LEU A 183 -28.71 9.88 6.10
C LEU A 183 -30.04 9.56 5.44
N ARG A 184 -30.64 8.41 5.72
CA ARG A 184 -31.96 8.06 5.18
C ARG A 184 -33.03 9.10 5.56
N ASP A 185 -33.15 9.38 6.86
CA ASP A 185 -34.09 10.39 7.36
C ASP A 185 -33.76 11.80 6.83
N LEU A 186 -32.48 12.17 6.82
CA LEU A 186 -32.06 13.48 6.33
C LEU A 186 -32.39 13.67 4.84
N ILE A 187 -32.16 12.66 4.00
CA ILE A 187 -32.45 12.70 2.57
C ILE A 187 -33.96 12.81 2.35
N ASP A 188 -34.76 12.01 3.05
CA ASP A 188 -36.22 12.05 2.94
C ASP A 188 -36.77 13.46 3.27
N ARG A 189 -36.24 14.08 4.34
CA ARG A 189 -36.60 15.46 4.70
C ARG A 189 -36.13 16.50 3.70
N ALA A 190 -34.92 16.36 3.16
CA ALA A 190 -34.35 17.30 2.19
C ALA A 190 -35.06 17.26 0.83
N VAL A 191 -35.53 16.08 0.41
CA VAL A 191 -36.30 15.92 -0.84
C VAL A 191 -37.74 16.42 -0.70
N ALA A 192 -38.31 16.37 0.52
CA ALA A 192 -39.66 16.85 0.80
C ALA A 192 -39.76 18.38 0.97
N ALA A 193 -38.63 19.08 1.13
CA ALA A 193 -38.54 20.54 1.30
C ALA A 193 -38.40 21.26 -0.05
#